data_AF-A0A368Q4F1-F1
#
_entry.id   AF-A0A368Q4F1-F1
#
_cell.length_a   1.000
_cell.length_b   1.000
_cell.length_c   1.000
_cell.angle_alpha   90.00
_cell.angle_beta   90.00
_cell.angle_gamma   90.00
#
_symmetry.space_group_name_H-M   'P 1'
#
loop_
_entity.id
_entity.type
_entity.pdbx_description
1 polymer ?
#
loop_
_entity_poly.entity_id
_entity_poly.type
_entity_poly.pdbx_seq_one_letter_code
_entity_poly.pdbx_strand_id
1 'polypeptide(L)'
;MAEATPTRVFVYGTLKRGFPNHPLLVACASPFVGAASTAAPASLVIGPYSVPFLLPTSSSSSSSGRVVSGELYAPSPAALAELDAFEGTHIGVYERRPITVVADGSGEVVEAEAYFAHPSYAEALWRRCGGEAAEIGEYTADHANRFLATAPDN
;
A
#
# COMPACT_ATOMS: atom_id res chain seq x y z
N MET A 1 -13.31 -12.92 -27.04
CA MET A 1 -12.62 -13.26 -25.78
C MET A 1 -12.12 -11.95 -25.22
N ALA A 2 -12.71 -11.44 -24.14
CA ALA A 2 -12.18 -10.24 -23.50
C ALA A 2 -10.82 -10.61 -22.91
N GLU A 3 -9.76 -9.99 -23.41
CA GLU A 3 -8.44 -10.09 -22.82
C GLU A 3 -8.57 -9.59 -21.39
N ALA A 4 -8.46 -10.49 -20.41
CA ALA A 4 -8.52 -10.10 -19.00
C ALA A 4 -7.31 -9.20 -18.74
N THR A 5 -7.56 -7.91 -18.51
CA THR A 5 -6.50 -6.96 -18.16
C THR A 5 -5.72 -7.54 -16.98
N PRO A 6 -4.39 -7.70 -17.08
CA PRO A 6 -3.61 -8.28 -16.01
C PRO A 6 -3.78 -7.45 -14.74
N THR A 7 -4.15 -8.10 -13.63
CA THR A 7 -4.26 -7.44 -12.34
C THR A 7 -2.91 -6.88 -11.93
N ARG A 8 -2.89 -5.59 -11.60
CA ARG A 8 -1.72 -4.91 -11.08
C ARG A 8 -1.96 -4.53 -9.63
N VAL A 9 -0.96 -4.73 -8.79
CA VAL A 9 -1.00 -4.32 -7.39
C VAL A 9 0.03 -3.24 -7.15
N PHE A 10 -0.43 -2.12 -6.59
CA PHE A 10 0.40 -1.03 -6.14
C PHE A 10 0.77 -1.23 -4.66
N VAL A 11 2.05 -1.43 -4.40
CA VAL A 11 2.60 -1.55 -3.05
C VAL A 11 3.34 -0.29 -2.66
N TYR A 12 3.08 0.21 -1.45
CA TYR A 12 3.58 1.51 -0.98
C TYR A 12 4.32 1.40 0.37
N GLY A 13 4.55 0.17 0.85
CA GLY A 13 4.96 -0.10 2.23
C GLY A 13 5.98 -1.22 2.36
N THR A 14 5.76 -2.09 3.35
CA THR A 14 6.69 -3.17 3.75
C THR A 14 6.92 -4.25 2.68
N LEU A 15 6.08 -4.30 1.65
CA LEU A 15 6.20 -5.18 0.49
C LEU A 15 7.17 -4.65 -0.60
N LYS A 16 7.55 -3.37 -0.57
CA LYS A 16 8.47 -2.76 -1.56
C LYS A 16 9.83 -3.48 -1.59
N ARG A 17 10.61 -3.35 -2.67
CA ARG A 17 11.97 -3.90 -2.75
C ARG A 17 12.87 -3.39 -1.63
N GLY A 18 13.56 -4.30 -0.96
CA GLY A 18 14.46 -3.97 0.15
C GLY A 18 13.76 -3.80 1.50
N PHE A 19 12.45 -4.06 1.57
CA PHE A 19 11.66 -4.03 2.80
C PHE A 19 11.33 -5.44 3.31
N PRO A 20 10.99 -5.61 4.60
CA PRO A 20 10.94 -6.91 5.25
C PRO A 20 9.99 -7.94 4.62
N ASN A 21 8.88 -7.48 4.02
CA ASN A 21 7.88 -8.38 3.46
C ASN A 21 8.04 -8.61 1.95
N HIS A 22 9.07 -8.01 1.32
CA HIS A 22 9.37 -8.25 -0.09
C HIS A 22 9.53 -9.74 -0.48
N PRO A 23 10.11 -10.62 0.37
CA PRO A 23 10.20 -12.05 0.06
C PRO A 23 8.85 -12.72 -0.25
N LEU A 24 7.73 -12.19 0.25
CA LEU A 24 6.38 -12.70 -0.06
C LEU A 24 6.05 -12.52 -1.55
N LEU A 25 6.34 -11.35 -2.12
CA LEU A 25 6.11 -11.08 -3.56
C LEU A 25 6.98 -11.98 -4.43
N VAL A 26 8.21 -12.24 -4.00
CA VAL A 26 9.13 -13.17 -4.67
C VAL A 26 8.61 -14.60 -4.59
N ALA A 27 8.17 -15.05 -3.42
CA ALA A 27 7.59 -16.39 -3.21
C ALA A 27 6.34 -16.62 -4.06
N CYS A 28 5.52 -15.57 -4.23
CA CYS A 28 4.33 -15.59 -5.07
C CYS A 28 4.63 -15.41 -6.58
N ALA A 29 5.90 -15.35 -6.98
CA ALA A 29 6.34 -15.09 -8.35
C ALA A 29 5.66 -13.87 -8.98
N SER A 30 5.47 -12.80 -8.20
CA SER A 30 4.82 -11.57 -8.66
C SER A 30 5.84 -10.69 -9.42
N PRO A 31 5.76 -10.59 -10.75
CA PRO A 31 6.69 -9.78 -11.53
C PRO A 31 6.58 -8.30 -11.17
N PHE A 32 7.74 -7.67 -11.00
CA PHE A 32 7.85 -6.22 -10.86
C PHE A 32 7.63 -5.56 -12.23
N VAL A 33 6.74 -4.59 -12.27
CA VAL A 33 6.37 -3.83 -13.48
C VAL A 33 7.17 -2.53 -13.55
N GLY A 34 7.28 -1.80 -12.43
CA GLY A 34 7.96 -0.51 -12.40
C GLY A 34 7.69 0.26 -11.10
N ALA A 35 8.41 1.36 -10.91
CA ALA A 35 8.05 2.34 -9.88
C ALA A 35 6.83 3.13 -10.32
N ALA A 36 6.00 3.56 -9.37
CA ALA A 36 4.81 4.35 -9.64
C ALA A 36 4.45 5.22 -8.45
N SER A 37 3.61 6.23 -8.71
CA SER A 37 3.09 7.13 -7.69
C SER A 37 1.58 7.28 -7.81
N THR A 38 0.87 7.54 -6.72
CA THR A 38 -0.59 7.74 -6.80
C THR A 38 -0.94 8.93 -7.70
N ALA A 39 -1.92 8.75 -8.60
CA ALA A 39 -2.33 9.81 -9.52
C ALA A 39 -3.02 10.98 -8.79
N ALA A 40 -3.75 10.65 -7.72
CA ALA A 40 -4.32 11.60 -6.79
C ALA A 40 -3.56 11.56 -5.46
N PRO A 41 -3.52 12.68 -4.70
CA PRO A 41 -3.00 12.65 -3.35
C PRO A 41 -3.81 11.68 -2.49
N ALA A 42 -3.11 10.90 -1.67
CA ALA A 42 -3.67 9.94 -0.76
C ALA A 42 -3.08 10.13 0.65
N SER A 43 -3.85 9.71 1.65
CA SER A 43 -3.48 9.81 3.05
C SER A 43 -2.76 8.55 3.47
N LEU A 44 -1.42 8.57 3.46
CA LEU A 44 -0.58 7.49 3.98
C LEU A 44 -0.03 7.88 5.35
N VAL A 45 -0.30 7.09 6.38
CA VAL A 45 0.20 7.30 7.74
C VAL A 45 0.98 6.10 8.25
N ILE A 46 1.88 6.33 9.20
CA ILE A 46 2.58 5.28 9.93
C ILE A 46 1.77 4.93 11.18
N GLY A 47 1.21 3.73 11.20
CA GLY A 47 0.45 3.18 12.31
C GLY A 47 1.32 2.57 13.41
N PRO A 48 0.70 1.85 14.37
CA PRO A 48 1.43 1.10 15.39
C PRO A 48 2.40 0.09 14.74
N TYR A 49 3.50 -0.21 15.42
CA TYR A 49 4.59 -1.06 14.91
C TYR A 49 5.24 -0.56 13.61
N SER A 50 5.12 0.74 13.32
CA SER A 50 5.67 1.35 12.09
C SER A 50 5.14 0.75 10.79
N VAL A 51 3.91 0.24 10.83
CA VAL A 51 3.20 -0.30 9.67
C VAL A 51 2.59 0.85 8.84
N PRO A 52 2.78 0.90 7.52
CA PRO A 52 2.16 1.90 6.66
C PRO A 52 0.68 1.58 6.41
N PHE A 53 -0.19 2.57 6.59
CA PHE A 53 -1.62 2.46 6.31
C PHE A 53 -2.07 3.54 5.33
N LEU A 54 -2.53 3.13 4.15
CA LEU A 54 -3.19 4.01 3.18
C LEU A 54 -4.67 4.14 3.53
N LEU A 55 -5.16 5.35 3.69
CA LEU A 55 -6.53 5.61 4.11
C LEU A 55 -7.42 5.93 2.90
N PRO A 56 -8.68 5.47 2.89
CA PRO A 56 -9.63 5.85 1.85
C PRO A 56 -9.94 7.35 1.94
N THR A 57 -10.08 7.99 0.78
CA THR A 57 -10.35 9.44 0.59
C THR A 57 -11.66 9.96 1.22
N SER A 58 -12.45 9.09 1.85
CA SER A 58 -13.70 9.45 2.53
C SER A 58 -13.49 10.02 3.95
N SER A 59 -12.26 10.09 4.46
CA SER A 59 -12.01 10.78 5.71
C SER A 59 -12.25 12.26 5.46
N SER A 60 -13.25 12.83 6.14
CA SER A 60 -13.81 14.18 5.98
C SER A 60 -12.84 15.34 6.27
N SER A 61 -11.54 15.10 6.13
CA SER A 61 -10.49 16.06 6.32
C SER A 61 -10.25 16.79 5.02
N SER A 62 -10.17 18.12 5.11
CA SER A 62 -9.59 19.00 4.09
C SER A 62 -8.07 18.76 3.94
N SER A 63 -7.60 17.52 4.16
CA SER A 63 -6.20 17.17 3.97
C SER A 63 -5.90 17.23 2.48
N SER A 64 -4.81 17.91 2.15
CA SER A 64 -4.28 17.94 0.79
C SER A 64 -3.69 16.58 0.37
N GLY A 65 -3.63 15.60 1.28
CA GLY A 65 -2.97 14.32 1.10
C GLY A 65 -1.52 14.48 0.64
N ARG A 66 -0.89 13.38 0.23
CA ARG A 66 0.39 13.42 -0.48
C ARG A 66 0.37 12.46 -1.66
N VAL A 67 1.11 12.78 -2.71
CA VAL A 67 1.40 11.79 -3.75
C VAL A 67 2.26 10.70 -3.11
N VAL A 68 1.74 9.48 -3.08
CA VAL A 68 2.39 8.35 -2.42
C VAL A 68 3.24 7.60 -3.44
N SER A 69 4.53 7.46 -3.15
CA SER A 69 5.50 6.75 -3.99
C SER A 69 5.55 5.26 -3.63
N GLY A 70 5.49 4.40 -4.63
CA GLY A 70 5.46 2.95 -4.46
C GLY A 70 5.93 2.21 -5.70
N GLU A 71 5.52 0.96 -5.79
CA GLU A 71 5.94 0.02 -6.81
C GLU A 71 4.73 -0.75 -7.36
N LEU A 72 4.75 -1.01 -8.66
CA LEU A 72 3.76 -1.82 -9.35
C LEU A 72 4.26 -3.25 -9.55
N TYR A 73 3.40 -4.21 -9.23
CA TYR A 73 3.60 -5.63 -9.49
C TYR A 73 2.41 -6.17 -10.27
N ALA A 74 2.62 -7.24 -11.04
CA ALA A 74 1.56 -7.93 -11.77
C ALA A 74 1.37 -9.37 -11.25
N PRO A 75 0.79 -9.55 -10.04
CA PRO A 75 0.60 -10.87 -9.45
C PRO A 75 -0.36 -11.73 -10.27
N SER A 76 -0.17 -13.04 -10.21
CA SER A 76 -1.16 -14.01 -10.65
C SER A 76 -2.39 -14.00 -9.71
N PRO A 77 -3.55 -14.52 -10.12
CA PRO A 77 -4.72 -14.62 -9.22
C PRO A 77 -4.43 -15.42 -7.93
N ALA A 78 -3.52 -16.40 -7.98
CA ALA A 78 -3.09 -17.14 -6.79
C ALA A 78 -2.22 -16.28 -5.86
N ALA A 79 -1.24 -15.57 -6.43
CA ALA A 79 -0.40 -14.63 -5.70
C ALA A 79 -1.22 -13.53 -5.01
N LEU A 80 -2.26 -13.05 -5.72
CA LEU A 80 -3.18 -12.05 -5.22
C LEU A 80 -3.94 -12.54 -3.98
N ALA A 81 -4.39 -13.80 -3.97
CA ALA A 81 -5.06 -14.40 -2.81
C ALA A 81 -4.11 -14.58 -1.60
N GLU A 82 -2.84 -14.89 -1.83
CA GLU A 82 -1.84 -14.95 -0.76
C GLU A 82 -1.58 -13.56 -0.16
N LEU A 83 -1.53 -12.52 -0.99
CA LEU A 83 -1.42 -11.13 -0.53
C LEU A 83 -2.66 -10.72 0.29
N ASP A 84 -3.86 -11.09 -0.15
CA ASP A 84 -5.10 -10.85 0.62
C ASP A 84 -5.07 -11.50 2.00
N ALA A 85 -4.60 -12.75 2.06
CA ALA A 85 -4.47 -13.48 3.31
C ALA A 85 -3.44 -12.82 4.23
N PHE A 86 -2.28 -12.42 3.69
CA PHE A 86 -1.21 -11.77 4.43
C PHE A 86 -1.61 -10.39 4.98
N GLU A 87 -2.26 -9.57 4.14
CA GLU A 87 -2.77 -8.24 4.53
C GLU A 87 -4.03 -8.32 5.39
N GLY A 88 -4.53 -9.52 5.70
CA GLY A 88 -5.65 -9.72 6.60
C GLY A 88 -6.97 -9.16 6.06
N THR A 89 -7.21 -9.23 4.75
CA THR A 89 -8.47 -8.73 4.16
C THR A 89 -9.68 -9.52 4.66
N HIS A 90 -9.49 -10.82 4.91
CA HIS A 90 -10.50 -11.72 5.48
C HIS A 90 -10.89 -11.40 6.94
N ILE A 91 -10.05 -10.69 7.69
CA ILE A 91 -10.32 -10.25 9.07
C ILE A 91 -10.56 -8.72 9.17
N GLY A 92 -10.60 -8.03 8.04
CA GLY A 92 -10.91 -6.60 7.97
C GLY A 92 -9.77 -5.69 8.47
N VAL A 93 -8.51 -6.09 8.32
CA VAL A 93 -7.36 -5.19 8.58
C VAL A 93 -7.18 -4.24 7.39
N TYR A 94 -6.98 -4.80 6.21
CA TYR A 94 -6.99 -4.02 4.97
C TYR A 94 -8.18 -4.40 4.09
N GLU A 95 -8.57 -3.49 3.22
CA GLU A 95 -9.51 -3.72 2.13
C GLU A 95 -8.78 -3.43 0.82
N ARG A 96 -8.75 -4.40 -0.09
CA ARG A 96 -8.20 -4.15 -1.42
C ARG A 96 -9.19 -3.31 -2.22
N ARG A 97 -8.71 -2.19 -2.76
CA ARG A 97 -9.51 -1.28 -3.60
C ARG A 97 -8.76 -0.90 -4.86
N PRO A 98 -9.49 -0.61 -5.94
CA PRO A 98 -8.88 -0.03 -7.13
C PRO A 98 -8.29 1.35 -6.81
N ILE A 99 -7.13 1.64 -7.40
CA ILE A 99 -6.41 2.90 -7.32
C ILE A 99 -5.80 3.22 -8.68
N THR A 100 -5.74 4.50 -8.99
CA THR A 100 -5.06 5.00 -10.19
C THR A 100 -3.67 5.48 -9.81
N VAL A 101 -2.66 4.99 -10.51
CA VAL A 101 -1.26 5.39 -10.31
C VAL A 101 -0.64 5.86 -11.61
N VAL A 102 0.44 6.62 -11.51
CA VAL A 102 1.25 7.11 -12.62
C VAL A 102 2.57 6.36 -12.59
N ALA A 103 2.87 5.64 -13.67
CA ALA A 103 4.14 4.93 -13.80
C ALA A 103 5.30 5.91 -13.93
N ASP A 104 6.33 5.71 -13.11
CA ASP A 104 7.54 6.54 -13.12
C ASP A 104 8.30 6.34 -14.44
N GLY A 105 8.71 7.44 -15.06
CA GLY A 105 9.41 7.44 -16.35
C GLY A 105 8.51 7.59 -17.59
N SER A 106 7.40 6.85 -17.70
CA SER A 106 6.48 7.00 -18.83
C SER A 106 5.40 8.06 -18.62
N GLY A 107 5.05 8.34 -17.35
CA GLY A 107 3.90 9.20 -17.03
C GLY A 107 2.54 8.58 -17.39
N GLU A 108 2.53 7.28 -17.72
CA GLU A 108 1.30 6.56 -18.06
C GLU A 108 0.44 6.36 -16.82
N VAL A 109 -0.85 6.63 -16.97
CA VAL A 109 -1.85 6.38 -15.94
C VAL A 109 -2.27 4.91 -16.01
N VAL A 110 -2.04 4.18 -14.93
CA VAL A 110 -2.27 2.74 -14.81
C VAL A 110 -3.31 2.48 -13.72
N GLU A 111 -4.31 1.66 -14.03
CA GLU A 111 -5.23 1.11 -13.03
C GLU A 111 -4.56 -0.07 -12.32
N ALA A 112 -4.57 0.00 -10.99
CA ALA A 112 -4.03 -1.01 -10.10
C ALA A 112 -4.94 -1.20 -8.90
N GLU A 113 -4.64 -2.19 -8.07
CA GLU A 113 -5.27 -2.40 -6.77
C GLU A 113 -4.27 -2.09 -5.67
N ALA A 114 -4.72 -1.48 -4.58
CA ALA A 114 -3.91 -1.26 -3.39
C ALA A 114 -4.70 -1.69 -2.15
N TYR A 115 -3.96 -2.04 -1.10
CA TYR A 115 -4.54 -2.34 0.20
C TYR A 115 -4.79 -1.03 0.95
N PHE A 116 -6.01 -0.76 1.35
CA PHE A 116 -6.38 0.41 2.16
C PHE A 116 -6.75 -0.05 3.57
N ALA A 117 -6.48 0.77 4.59
CA ALA A 117 -6.98 0.51 5.92
C ALA A 117 -8.50 0.38 5.90
N HIS A 118 -9.04 -0.58 6.64
CA HIS A 118 -10.48 -0.81 6.65
C HIS A 118 -11.25 0.46 7.08
N PRO A 119 -12.30 0.87 6.34
CA PRO A 119 -12.98 2.15 6.54
C PRO A 119 -13.60 2.29 7.94
N SER A 120 -13.96 1.19 8.59
CA SER A 120 -14.54 1.20 9.93
C SER A 120 -13.62 1.79 11.00
N TYR A 121 -12.29 1.77 10.81
CA TYR A 121 -11.35 2.34 11.78
C TYR A 121 -10.31 3.29 11.17
N ALA A 122 -10.27 3.43 9.84
CA ALA A 122 -9.31 4.28 9.14
C ALA A 122 -9.26 5.72 9.71
N GLU A 123 -10.41 6.35 9.95
CA GLU A 123 -10.47 7.71 10.53
C GLU A 123 -9.89 7.76 11.95
N ALA A 124 -10.22 6.77 12.78
CA ALA A 124 -9.73 6.70 14.16
C ALA A 124 -8.21 6.48 14.20
N LEU A 125 -7.70 5.61 13.31
CA LEU A 125 -6.27 5.38 13.13
C LEU A 125 -5.56 6.67 12.71
N TRP A 126 -6.09 7.36 11.69
CA TRP A 126 -5.54 8.62 11.19
C TRP A 126 -5.39 9.67 12.30
N ARG A 127 -6.46 9.89 13.08
CA ARG A 127 -6.45 10.82 14.21
C ARG A 127 -5.43 10.41 15.27
N ARG A 128 -5.32 9.11 15.55
CA ARG A 128 -4.37 8.57 16.53
C ARG A 128 -2.91 8.72 16.10
N CYS A 129 -2.63 8.65 14.80
CA CYS A 129 -1.29 8.82 14.26
C CYS A 129 -0.82 10.28 14.21
N GLY A 130 -1.71 11.25 14.42
CA GLY A 130 -1.40 12.69 14.37
C GLY A 130 -2.09 13.45 13.24
N GLY A 131 -3.03 12.82 12.53
CA GLY A 131 -3.82 13.44 11.47
C GLY A 131 -2.96 13.89 10.28
N GLU A 132 -3.26 15.06 9.74
CA GLU A 132 -2.61 15.61 8.54
C GLU A 132 -1.09 15.76 8.70
N ALA A 133 -0.62 16.14 9.89
CA ALA A 133 0.81 16.32 10.16
C ALA A 133 1.61 15.02 10.11
N ALA A 134 0.94 13.87 10.22
CA ALA A 134 1.56 12.54 10.19
C ALA A 134 1.56 11.89 8.80
N GLU A 135 0.96 12.55 7.81
CA GLU A 135 0.87 12.02 6.45
C GLU A 135 2.22 12.09 5.73
N ILE A 136 2.63 10.97 5.15
CA ILE A 136 3.90 10.81 4.45
C ILE A 136 3.68 10.54 2.97
N GLY A 137 4.59 11.00 2.12
CA GLY A 137 4.58 10.70 0.69
C GLY A 137 5.33 9.41 0.32
N GLU A 138 6.14 8.88 1.23
CA GLU A 138 6.94 7.69 0.98
C GLU A 138 7.23 6.92 2.26
N TYR A 139 7.06 5.59 2.21
CA TYR A 139 7.59 4.69 3.21
C TYR A 139 9.10 4.45 2.97
N THR A 140 9.93 4.86 3.93
CA THR A 140 11.40 4.85 3.84
C THR A 140 12.02 3.75 4.71
N ALA A 141 13.31 3.50 4.50
CA ALA A 141 14.07 2.52 5.30
C ALA A 141 14.09 2.85 6.80
N ASP A 142 14.01 4.12 7.21
CA ASP A 142 13.93 4.50 8.63
C ASP A 142 12.65 3.96 9.28
N HIS A 143 11.52 4.07 8.56
CA HIS A 143 10.25 3.50 9.00
C HIS A 143 10.32 1.96 9.08
N ALA A 144 10.96 1.33 8.09
CA ALA A 144 11.15 -0.12 8.06
C ALA A 144 12.05 -0.63 9.19
N ASN A 145 13.10 0.10 9.52
CA ASN A 145 14.00 -0.25 10.63
C ASN A 145 13.26 -0.20 11.97
N ARG A 146 12.34 0.75 12.16
CA ARG A 146 11.46 0.78 13.34
C ARG A 146 10.43 -0.35 13.34
N PHE A 147 9.93 -0.75 12.18
CA PHE A 147 9.07 -1.94 12.05
C PHE A 147 9.82 -3.19 12.53
N LEU A 148 11.06 -3.39 12.06
CA LEU A 148 11.90 -4.50 12.50
C LEU A 148 12.23 -4.45 14.00
N ALA A 149 12.47 -3.25 14.55
CA ALA A 149 12.79 -3.08 15.98
C ALA A 149 11.58 -3.28 16.92
N THR A 150 10.36 -3.24 16.39
CA THR A 150 9.12 -3.34 17.17
C THR A 150 8.30 -4.60 16.88
N ALA A 151 8.65 -5.35 15.83
CA ALA A 151 8.13 -6.68 15.61
C ALA A 151 8.60 -7.59 16.77
N PRO A 152 7.69 -8.31 17.45
CA PRO A 152 8.10 -9.27 18.46
C PRO A 152 9.02 -10.31 17.80
N ASP A 153 10.17 -10.57 18.43
CA ASP A 153 11.07 -11.67 18.09
C ASP A 153 10.22 -12.95 18.04
N ASN A 154 10.06 -13.53 16.86
CA ASN A 154 9.17 -14.68 16.61
C ASN A 154 9.85 -15.98 17.02
#